data_AF-A0A3P9JDT8-F1
#
_entry.id   AF-A0A3P9JDT8-F1
#
_cell.length_a   1.000
_cell.length_b   1.000
_cell.length_c   1.000
_cell.angle_alpha   90.00
_cell.angle_beta   90.00
_cell.angle_gamma   90.00
#
_symmetry.space_group_name_H-M   'P 1'
#
loop_
_entity.id
_entity.type
_entity.pdbx_description
1 polymer ?
#
loop_
_entity_poly.entity_id
_entity_poly.type
_entity_poly.pdbx_seq_one_letter_code
_entity_poly.pdbx_strand_id
1 'polypeptide(L)'
;MLSNGALGRVLKDCAEELKDVFTDIFNISLEQAIVPSCFKATTIIPVPNKPSPSCFNDYRPIALTPIIMKCFERLVMSHIKSTLPPTLDPFQFAYRPKRSTEDAICSALHPALTHLDKKDAYVRMLFIDFSSAFNTIIPQQLTCKLDKLGVNTPICNWLLDFLSQRPQTVRAGNNTSNTIILNTGAPQGCVLSPLLFTLLTHDCTTTHSTNHLVKFADDTTLVGLITKGDETNYREEVDLLTKWCRDNNLLLNVGKTKEIVVNFQRGHTQHLPLIIDGTAVERVSSTKFLGVHISEDLSWTAHTTSLAKKGQQRLYFLRKLKRSGASPAIMTTFYRGTIESILSSCITVWGGSCTHSNRKALQPIVNTARRIIGTPLLSLQDLYITRLTRKTLTIIKDAHHLFSLLPSGRRYRSLRSRTTRLRNSFTHQAIRMLNTLSPLHLPTTHIPP
;
A
#
# COMPACT_ATOMS: atom_id res chain seq x y z
N MET A 1 -33.95 -9.87 1.18
CA MET A 1 -34.20 -8.54 0.55
C MET A 1 -32.96 -8.08 -0.21
N LEU A 2 -33.16 -7.94 -1.52
CA LEU A 2 -32.44 -7.17 -2.54
C LEU A 2 -30.90 -7.24 -2.58
N SER A 3 -30.42 -7.85 -3.66
CA SER A 3 -29.07 -7.67 -4.18
C SER A 3 -28.73 -6.18 -4.25
N ASN A 4 -27.59 -5.79 -3.67
CA ASN A 4 -27.08 -4.40 -3.67
C ASN A 4 -27.05 -3.74 -5.07
N GLY A 5 -27.07 -4.52 -6.16
CA GLY A 5 -27.16 -4.01 -7.53
C GLY A 5 -28.51 -3.38 -7.89
N ALA A 6 -29.63 -3.96 -7.44
CA ALA A 6 -30.96 -3.45 -7.76
C ALA A 6 -31.26 -2.13 -7.02
N LEU A 7 -30.90 -2.06 -5.73
CA LEU A 7 -31.06 -0.86 -4.92
C LEU A 7 -30.16 0.29 -5.40
N GLY A 8 -28.91 -0.02 -5.81
CA GLY A 8 -27.99 1.00 -6.32
C GLY A 8 -28.47 1.65 -7.62
N ARG A 9 -29.16 0.89 -8.48
CA ARG A 9 -29.76 1.43 -9.71
C ARG A 9 -30.97 2.31 -9.40
N VAL A 10 -31.87 1.86 -8.52
CA VAL A 10 -33.04 2.67 -8.09
C VAL A 10 -32.60 4.03 -7.54
N LEU A 11 -31.59 4.05 -6.67
CA LEU A 11 -31.06 5.30 -6.11
C LEU A 11 -30.46 6.23 -7.16
N LYS A 12 -29.92 5.68 -8.25
CA LYS A 12 -29.37 6.47 -9.35
C LYS A 12 -30.47 6.99 -10.27
N ASP A 13 -31.44 6.15 -10.59
CA ASP A 13 -32.52 6.47 -11.52
C ASP A 13 -33.53 7.45 -10.88
N CYS A 14 -33.72 7.39 -9.56
CA CYS A 14 -34.57 8.31 -8.77
C CYS A 14 -33.75 9.35 -7.99
N ALA A 15 -32.56 9.72 -8.46
CA ALA A 15 -31.66 10.58 -7.70
C ALA A 15 -32.23 11.99 -7.50
N GLU A 16 -32.94 12.54 -8.50
CA GLU A 16 -33.47 13.91 -8.44
C GLU A 16 -34.61 14.03 -7.42
N GLU A 17 -35.44 13.00 -7.30
CA GLU A 17 -36.56 12.94 -6.37
C GLU A 17 -36.09 12.68 -4.92
N LEU A 18 -34.99 11.96 -4.76
CA LEU A 18 -34.48 11.56 -3.44
C LEU A 18 -33.42 12.51 -2.88
N LYS A 19 -32.85 13.41 -3.69
CA LYS A 19 -31.72 14.25 -3.27
C LYS A 19 -32.07 15.15 -2.09
N ASP A 20 -33.23 15.80 -2.11
CA ASP A 20 -33.60 16.77 -1.08
C ASP A 20 -33.86 16.06 0.24
N VAL A 21 -34.58 14.93 0.19
CA VAL A 21 -34.84 14.07 1.35
C VAL A 21 -33.55 13.57 1.99
N PHE A 22 -32.60 13.05 1.20
CA PHE A 22 -31.33 12.59 1.77
C PHE A 22 -30.44 13.75 2.23
N THR A 23 -30.52 14.91 1.60
CA THR A 23 -29.82 16.11 2.04
C THR A 23 -30.30 16.53 3.43
N ASP A 24 -31.61 16.59 3.65
CA ASP A 24 -32.19 16.90 4.95
C ASP A 24 -31.77 15.88 6.02
N ILE A 25 -31.88 14.59 5.71
CA ILE A 25 -31.46 13.51 6.62
C ILE A 25 -29.96 13.63 6.98
N PHE A 26 -29.10 13.91 6.00
CA PHE A 26 -27.66 14.03 6.23
C PHE A 26 -27.34 15.28 7.04
N ASN A 27 -27.97 16.42 6.75
CA ASN A 27 -27.77 17.66 7.49
C ASN A 27 -28.22 17.51 8.94
N ILE A 28 -29.42 16.98 9.19
CA ILE A 28 -29.92 16.71 10.55
C ILE A 28 -28.97 15.76 11.29
N SER A 29 -28.50 14.71 10.62
CA SER A 29 -27.54 13.75 11.20
C SER A 29 -26.24 14.44 11.61
N LEU A 30 -25.69 15.32 10.77
CA LEU A 30 -24.46 16.07 11.07
C LEU A 30 -24.67 17.12 12.17
N GLU A 31 -25.77 17.87 12.13
CA GLU A 31 -26.12 18.89 13.12
C GLU A 31 -26.28 18.28 14.51
N GLN A 32 -26.94 17.12 14.60
CA GLN A 32 -27.16 16.41 15.86
C GLN A 32 -25.98 15.52 16.26
N ALA A 33 -25.00 15.32 15.35
CA ALA A 33 -23.91 14.36 15.50
C ALA A 33 -24.38 12.92 15.77
N ILE A 34 -25.53 12.52 15.20
CA ILE A 34 -26.14 11.19 15.39
C ILE A 34 -26.35 10.53 14.03
N VAL A 35 -25.87 9.30 13.88
CA VAL A 35 -26.08 8.48 12.67
C VAL A 35 -27.33 7.62 12.83
N PRO A 36 -28.28 7.67 11.87
CA PRO A 36 -29.45 6.79 11.88
C PRO A 36 -29.06 5.32 12.06
N SER A 37 -29.74 4.60 12.96
CA SER A 37 -29.41 3.21 13.30
C SER A 37 -29.44 2.28 12.08
N CYS A 38 -30.37 2.51 11.15
CA CYS A 38 -30.48 1.76 9.90
C CYS A 38 -29.26 1.96 8.98
N PHE A 39 -28.52 3.07 9.11
CA PHE A 39 -27.30 3.33 8.36
C PHE A 39 -26.07 2.64 8.97
N LYS A 40 -26.09 2.38 10.28
CA LYS A 40 -25.03 1.66 11.01
C LYS A 40 -25.10 0.13 10.84
N ALA A 41 -26.27 -0.40 10.47
CA ALA A 41 -26.48 -1.83 10.32
C ALA A 41 -25.58 -2.46 9.26
N THR A 42 -24.82 -3.48 9.66
CA THR A 42 -23.83 -4.14 8.80
C THR A 42 -24.10 -5.63 8.67
N THR A 43 -24.04 -6.16 7.45
CA THR A 43 -24.04 -7.62 7.21
C THR A 43 -22.64 -8.08 6.80
N ILE A 44 -22.06 -8.99 7.55
CA ILE A 44 -20.77 -9.60 7.27
C ILE A 44 -20.95 -10.81 6.37
N ILE A 45 -20.24 -10.80 5.24
CA ILE A 45 -20.16 -11.93 4.32
C ILE A 45 -18.76 -12.54 4.45
N PRO A 46 -18.62 -13.79 4.94
CA PRO A 46 -17.34 -14.47 4.98
C PRO A 46 -16.94 -14.89 3.57
N VAL A 47 -15.84 -14.34 3.06
CA VAL A 47 -15.30 -14.68 1.73
C VAL A 47 -14.02 -15.50 1.89
N PRO A 48 -13.88 -16.67 1.25
CA PRO A 48 -12.65 -17.45 1.30
C PRO A 48 -11.43 -16.67 0.79
N ASN A 49 -10.37 -16.62 1.59
CA ASN A 49 -9.07 -16.02 1.22
C ASN A 49 -8.16 -16.99 0.46
N LYS A 50 -8.48 -18.28 0.52
CA LYS A 50 -7.75 -19.35 -0.18
C LYS A 50 -8.73 -20.34 -0.82
N PRO A 51 -8.32 -21.12 -1.83
CA PRO A 51 -9.21 -22.01 -2.57
C PRO A 51 -9.92 -23.06 -1.72
N SER A 52 -9.26 -23.53 -0.66
CA SER A 52 -9.77 -24.55 0.26
C SER A 52 -9.62 -24.06 1.70
N PRO A 53 -10.56 -23.27 2.23
CA PRO A 53 -10.54 -22.80 3.61
C PRO A 53 -10.67 -23.99 4.57
N SER A 54 -9.82 -24.05 5.59
CA SER A 54 -9.75 -25.13 6.58
C SER A 54 -10.07 -24.66 8.00
N CYS A 55 -10.00 -23.35 8.25
CA CYS A 55 -10.32 -22.73 9.54
C CYS A 55 -10.98 -21.36 9.33
N PHE A 56 -11.57 -20.78 10.39
CA PHE A 56 -12.25 -19.48 10.31
C PHE A 56 -11.33 -18.34 9.87
N ASN A 57 -10.04 -18.39 10.21
CA ASN A 57 -9.05 -17.38 9.78
C ASN A 57 -8.78 -17.39 8.27
N ASP A 58 -9.23 -18.41 7.55
CA ASP A 58 -9.15 -18.48 6.10
C ASP A 58 -10.28 -17.71 5.41
N TYR A 59 -11.22 -17.13 6.16
CA TYR A 59 -12.26 -16.26 5.64
C TYR A 59 -11.94 -14.80 5.96
N ARG A 60 -12.16 -13.92 4.99
CA ARG A 60 -12.17 -12.47 5.20
C ARG A 60 -13.60 -12.00 5.43
N PRO A 61 -13.89 -11.36 6.56
CA PRO A 61 -15.22 -10.80 6.82
C PRO A 61 -15.40 -9.50 6.02
N ILE A 62 -16.22 -9.54 4.97
CA ILE A 62 -16.56 -8.33 4.21
C ILE A 62 -17.83 -7.71 4.79
N ALA A 63 -17.73 -6.48 5.29
CA ALA A 63 -18.85 -5.68 5.76
C ALA A 63 -19.62 -5.07 4.59
N LEU A 64 -20.88 -5.46 4.46
CA LEU A 64 -21.84 -4.79 3.58
C LEU A 64 -22.60 -3.75 4.38
N THR A 65 -22.28 -2.47 4.13
CA THR A 65 -23.05 -1.33 4.61
C THR A 65 -24.09 -0.85 3.60
N PRO A 66 -25.17 -0.18 4.06
CA PRO A 66 -26.19 0.39 3.19
C PRO A 66 -25.59 1.35 2.17
N ILE A 67 -26.15 1.36 0.96
CA ILE A 67 -25.64 2.21 -0.14
C ILE A 67 -25.76 3.70 0.22
N ILE A 68 -26.85 4.09 0.88
CA ILE A 68 -27.05 5.46 1.38
C ILE A 68 -25.95 5.86 2.36
N MET A 69 -25.59 4.98 3.30
CA MET A 69 -24.48 5.24 4.22
C MET A 69 -23.17 5.44 3.43
N LYS A 70 -22.90 4.63 2.41
CA LYS A 70 -21.70 4.80 1.58
C LYS A 70 -21.67 6.14 0.84
N CYS A 71 -22.82 6.67 0.44
CA CYS A 71 -22.91 8.02 -0.13
C CYS A 71 -22.57 9.08 0.94
N PHE A 72 -23.16 8.97 2.12
CA PHE A 72 -22.92 9.89 3.22
C PHE A 72 -21.46 9.88 3.69
N GLU A 73 -20.88 8.68 3.86
CA GLU A 73 -19.46 8.48 4.18
C GLU A 73 -18.54 9.19 3.16
N ARG A 74 -18.88 9.21 1.87
CA ARG A 74 -18.07 9.91 0.84
C ARG A 74 -18.09 11.42 1.04
N LEU A 75 -19.23 11.99 1.39
CA LEU A 75 -19.37 13.43 1.67
C LEU A 75 -18.54 13.81 2.90
N VAL A 76 -18.71 13.07 4.00
CA VAL A 76 -17.94 13.27 5.24
C VAL A 76 -16.44 13.07 5.00
N MET A 77 -16.05 12.03 4.25
CA MET A 77 -14.66 11.78 3.88
C MET A 77 -14.06 12.95 3.09
N SER A 78 -14.81 13.53 2.16
CA SER A 78 -14.38 14.69 1.37
C SER A 78 -14.16 15.90 2.27
N HIS A 79 -15.09 16.15 3.19
CA HIS A 79 -15.00 17.25 4.16
C HIS A 79 -13.78 17.08 5.08
N ILE A 80 -13.60 15.91 5.70
CA ILE A 80 -12.42 15.63 6.56
C ILE A 80 -11.13 15.82 5.77
N LYS A 81 -11.03 15.32 4.53
CA LYS A 81 -9.82 15.50 3.72
C LYS A 81 -9.52 16.96 3.40
N SER A 82 -10.55 17.82 3.29
CA SER A 82 -10.37 19.25 3.01
C SER A 82 -9.85 20.04 4.21
N THR A 83 -10.06 19.54 5.44
CA THR A 83 -9.58 20.19 6.68
C THR A 83 -8.17 19.77 7.07
N LEU A 84 -7.69 18.64 6.54
CA LEU A 84 -6.37 18.09 6.87
C LEU A 84 -5.25 18.68 6.00
N PRO A 85 -4.04 18.87 6.56
CA PRO A 85 -2.91 19.36 5.78
C PRO A 85 -2.46 18.33 4.75
N PRO A 86 -2.07 18.75 3.53
CA PRO A 86 -1.63 17.83 2.47
C PRO A 86 -0.32 17.10 2.82
N THR A 87 0.46 17.67 3.75
CA THR A 87 1.73 17.15 4.26
C THR A 87 1.57 16.13 5.38
N LEU A 88 0.34 15.86 5.85
CA LEU A 88 0.09 14.89 6.91
C LEU A 88 0.71 13.54 6.55
N ASP A 89 1.51 13.01 7.48
CA ASP A 89 2.10 11.67 7.44
C ASP A 89 2.69 11.30 6.06
N PRO A 90 3.80 11.93 5.62
CA PRO A 90 4.33 11.79 4.27
C PRO A 90 4.75 10.36 3.92
N PHE A 91 4.97 9.50 4.93
CA PHE A 91 5.37 8.10 4.77
C PHE A 91 4.22 7.10 4.90
N GLN A 92 2.97 7.57 5.03
CA GLN A 92 1.79 6.77 4.73
C GLN A 92 1.44 6.92 3.25
N PHE A 93 1.39 5.79 2.54
CA PHE A 93 1.18 5.74 1.09
C PHE A 93 -0.19 5.17 0.70
N ALA A 94 -0.85 4.41 1.58
CA ALA A 94 -2.17 3.88 1.26
C ALA A 94 -3.24 4.96 1.29
N TYR A 95 -4.29 4.75 0.50
CA TYR A 95 -5.49 5.58 0.45
C TYR A 95 -5.26 7.07 0.14
N ARG A 96 -4.05 7.42 -0.31
CA ARG A 96 -3.68 8.76 -0.75
C ARG A 96 -3.72 8.87 -2.26
N PRO A 97 -4.25 9.98 -2.81
CA PRO A 97 -4.15 10.26 -4.23
C PRO A 97 -2.69 10.25 -4.70
N LYS A 98 -2.45 9.70 -5.89
CA LYS A 98 -1.12 9.67 -6.55
C LYS A 98 0.00 8.99 -5.73
N ARG A 99 -0.35 8.14 -4.76
CA ARG A 99 0.58 7.25 -4.06
C ARG A 99 0.24 5.81 -4.37
N SER A 100 1.26 4.95 -4.41
CA SER A 100 1.15 3.56 -4.82
C SER A 100 2.00 2.66 -3.93
N THR A 101 1.75 1.35 -3.99
CA THR A 101 2.59 0.35 -3.32
C THR A 101 4.06 0.46 -3.75
N GLU A 102 4.28 0.78 -5.02
CA GLU A 102 5.61 0.98 -5.58
C GLU A 102 6.33 2.20 -4.95
N ASP A 103 5.60 3.26 -4.59
CA ASP A 103 6.19 4.42 -3.88
C ASP A 103 6.62 4.06 -2.46
N ALA A 104 5.81 3.27 -1.75
CA ALA A 104 6.14 2.76 -0.42
C ALA A 104 7.37 1.85 -0.47
N ILE A 105 7.43 0.90 -1.42
CA ILE A 105 8.59 0.02 -1.60
C ILE A 105 9.85 0.83 -1.93
N CYS A 106 9.77 1.79 -2.86
CA CYS A 106 10.90 2.68 -3.15
C CYS A 106 11.35 3.47 -1.90
N SER A 107 10.40 3.95 -1.09
CA SER A 107 10.68 4.74 0.11
C SER A 107 11.29 3.91 1.23
N ALA A 108 11.04 2.60 1.29
CA ALA A 108 11.72 1.68 2.21
C ALA A 108 13.11 1.27 1.68
N LEU A 109 13.24 0.99 0.39
CA LEU A 109 14.50 0.52 -0.20
C LEU A 109 15.53 1.64 -0.39
N HIS A 110 15.10 2.87 -0.64
CA HIS A 110 16.03 3.99 -0.80
C HIS A 110 16.92 4.24 0.44
N PRO A 111 16.39 4.37 1.67
CA PRO A 111 17.23 4.48 2.86
C PRO A 111 18.06 3.21 3.08
N ALA A 112 17.48 2.02 2.92
CA ALA A 112 18.23 0.77 3.04
C ALA A 112 19.48 0.74 2.13
N LEU A 113 19.32 1.05 0.85
CA LEU A 113 20.43 1.09 -0.11
C LEU A 113 21.43 2.20 0.19
N THR A 114 20.96 3.35 0.68
CA THR A 114 21.82 4.48 1.06
C THR A 114 22.63 4.18 2.32
N HIS A 115 22.03 3.50 3.29
CA HIS A 115 22.69 3.02 4.50
C HIS A 115 23.79 1.99 4.18
N LEU A 116 23.52 1.06 3.26
CA LEU A 116 24.49 0.05 2.81
C LEU A 116 25.65 0.62 1.98
N ASP A 117 25.55 1.87 1.51
CA ASP A 117 26.64 2.57 0.81
C ASP A 117 27.62 3.23 1.81
N LYS A 118 27.26 3.29 3.11
CA LYS A 118 28.15 3.71 4.19
C LYS A 118 29.17 2.61 4.52
N LYS A 119 30.34 3.01 5.03
CA LYS A 119 31.37 2.07 5.47
C LYS A 119 30.95 1.43 6.79
N ASP A 120 31.25 0.15 6.96
CA ASP A 120 31.02 -0.62 8.19
C ASP A 120 29.56 -0.56 8.69
N ALA A 121 28.62 -0.64 7.75
CA ALA A 121 27.20 -0.53 7.98
C ALA A 121 26.43 -1.71 7.39
N TYR A 122 25.33 -2.05 8.04
CA TYR A 122 24.32 -2.99 7.55
C TYR A 122 22.93 -2.48 7.90
N VAL A 123 21.89 -3.15 7.38
CA VAL A 123 20.49 -2.71 7.55
C VAL A 123 19.66 -3.81 8.14
N ARG A 124 18.79 -3.46 9.09
CA ARG A 124 17.70 -4.32 9.56
C ARG A 124 16.37 -3.77 9.05
N MET A 125 15.51 -4.64 8.52
CA MET A 125 14.18 -4.30 8.03
C MET A 125 13.15 -5.15 8.79
N LEU A 126 12.29 -4.50 9.56
CA LEU A 126 11.18 -5.14 10.26
C LEU A 126 9.89 -4.94 9.46
N PHE A 127 9.27 -6.03 9.04
CA PHE A 127 7.97 -6.05 8.37
C PHE A 127 6.91 -6.43 9.39
N ILE A 128 6.18 -5.43 9.87
CA ILE A 128 5.21 -5.55 10.96
C ILE A 128 3.87 -6.03 10.41
N ASP A 129 3.27 -7.00 11.08
CA ASP A 129 1.92 -7.47 10.82
C ASP A 129 1.04 -7.20 12.04
N PHE A 130 -0.14 -6.65 11.81
CA PHE A 130 -1.12 -6.39 12.87
C PHE A 130 -2.23 -7.43 12.86
N SER A 131 -2.61 -7.90 14.05
CA SER A 131 -3.77 -8.78 14.22
C SER A 131 -5.05 -7.97 14.06
N SER A 132 -5.69 -8.09 12.89
CA SER A 132 -7.03 -7.54 12.63
C SER A 132 -7.13 -6.01 12.86
N ALA A 133 -6.14 -5.25 12.38
CA ALA A 133 -5.91 -3.84 12.68
C ALA A 133 -7.16 -2.94 12.66
N PHE A 134 -8.02 -3.06 11.65
CA PHE A 134 -9.25 -2.25 11.55
C PHE A 134 -10.26 -2.53 12.67
N ASN A 135 -10.30 -3.75 13.20
CA ASN A 135 -11.24 -4.12 14.26
C ASN A 135 -10.77 -3.67 15.65
N THR A 136 -9.52 -3.24 15.81
CA THR A 136 -8.97 -2.84 17.10
C THR A 136 -9.08 -1.33 17.37
N ILE A 137 -9.56 -0.54 16.40
CA ILE A 137 -9.75 0.90 16.55
C ILE A 137 -10.71 1.18 17.72
N ILE A 138 -10.25 1.94 18.71
CA ILE A 138 -11.10 2.44 19.79
C ILE A 138 -11.65 3.82 19.37
N PRO A 139 -12.98 3.99 19.21
CA PRO A 139 -13.56 5.24 18.71
C PRO A 139 -13.13 6.48 19.50
N GLN A 140 -13.09 6.38 20.84
CA GLN A 140 -12.69 7.48 21.73
C GLN A 140 -11.24 7.90 21.54
N GLN A 141 -10.32 6.94 21.34
CA GLN A 141 -8.91 7.26 21.07
C GLN A 141 -8.75 7.93 19.71
N LEU A 142 -9.47 7.43 18.70
CA LEU A 142 -9.48 8.01 17.37
C LEU A 142 -10.00 9.46 17.40
N THR A 143 -11.11 9.74 18.08
CA THR A 143 -11.65 11.11 18.15
C THR A 143 -10.70 12.07 18.86
N CYS A 144 -10.02 11.65 19.93
CA CYS A 144 -8.98 12.46 20.56
C CYS A 144 -7.84 12.82 19.59
N LYS A 145 -7.48 11.92 18.66
CA LYS A 145 -6.47 12.23 17.63
C LYS A 145 -7.01 13.16 16.54
N LEU A 146 -8.26 12.97 16.13
CA LEU A 146 -8.90 13.82 15.12
C LEU A 146 -9.05 15.26 15.62
N ASP A 147 -9.41 15.43 16.89
CA ASP A 147 -9.47 16.74 17.54
C ASP A 147 -8.12 17.46 17.52
N LYS A 148 -7.02 16.75 17.86
CA LYS A 148 -5.65 17.28 17.76
C LYS A 148 -5.23 17.63 16.33
N LEU A 149 -5.82 16.99 15.32
CA LEU A 149 -5.60 17.31 13.90
C LEU A 149 -6.45 18.48 13.41
N GLY A 150 -7.28 19.07 14.27
CA GLY A 150 -8.14 20.21 13.93
C GLY A 150 -9.46 19.82 13.25
N VAL A 151 -9.86 18.56 13.30
CA VAL A 151 -11.20 18.15 12.86
C VAL A 151 -12.23 18.71 13.84
N ASN A 152 -13.27 19.37 13.33
CA ASN A 152 -14.27 20.03 14.16
C ASN A 152 -15.02 19.05 15.07
N THR A 153 -15.33 19.50 16.29
CA THR A 153 -15.98 18.69 17.33
C THR A 153 -17.28 18.01 16.87
N PRO A 154 -18.18 18.65 16.09
CA PRO A 154 -19.39 17.97 15.60
C PRO A 154 -19.09 16.73 14.73
N ILE A 155 -18.08 16.81 13.85
CA ILE A 155 -17.68 15.66 13.02
C ILE A 155 -17.00 14.59 13.87
N CYS A 156 -16.19 14.97 14.85
CA CYS A 156 -15.62 14.02 15.80
C CYS A 156 -16.72 13.26 16.56
N ASN A 157 -17.75 13.96 17.04
CA ASN A 157 -18.89 13.34 17.72
C ASN A 157 -19.72 12.46 16.77
N TRP A 158 -19.92 12.90 15.53
CA TRP A 158 -20.60 12.12 14.52
C TRP A 158 -19.84 10.83 14.20
N LEU A 159 -18.50 10.89 14.10
CA LEU A 159 -17.64 9.71 13.91
C LEU A 159 -17.66 8.78 15.13
N LEU A 160 -17.75 9.34 16.34
CA LEU A 160 -17.91 8.56 17.57
C LEU A 160 -19.21 7.75 17.52
N ASP A 161 -20.34 8.39 17.19
CA ASP A 161 -21.63 7.70 17.05
C ASP A 161 -21.63 6.71 15.87
N PHE A 162 -21.01 7.09 14.74
CA PHE A 162 -20.86 6.23 13.56
C PHE A 162 -20.18 4.90 13.91
N LEU A 163 -19.12 4.95 14.73
CA LEU A 163 -18.34 3.76 15.10
C LEU A 163 -18.89 3.01 16.32
N SER A 164 -19.87 3.58 17.04
CA SER A 164 -20.46 3.03 18.26
C SER A 164 -21.86 2.46 18.03
N GLN A 165 -22.25 1.52 18.89
CA GLN A 165 -23.57 0.88 18.88
C GLN A 165 -23.98 0.38 17.49
N ARG A 166 -23.03 -0.22 16.76
CA ARG A 166 -23.24 -0.69 15.39
C ARG A 166 -23.83 -2.10 15.39
N PRO A 167 -25.06 -2.31 14.91
CA PRO A 167 -25.62 -3.65 14.79
C PRO A 167 -24.95 -4.41 13.64
N GLN A 168 -24.51 -5.64 13.92
CA GLN A 168 -23.83 -6.51 12.96
C GLN A 168 -24.46 -7.91 12.95
N THR A 169 -24.66 -8.45 11.76
CA THR A 169 -25.05 -9.85 11.53
C THR A 169 -24.06 -10.53 10.59
N VAL A 170 -23.92 -11.85 10.68
CA VAL A 170 -23.15 -12.66 9.73
C VAL A 170 -24.12 -13.43 8.84
N ARG A 171 -23.91 -13.39 7.52
CA ARG A 171 -24.71 -14.16 6.56
C ARG A 171 -23.84 -15.13 5.77
N ALA A 172 -24.14 -16.42 5.88
CA ALA A 172 -23.47 -17.51 5.17
C ALA A 172 -24.51 -18.32 4.38
N GLY A 173 -24.48 -18.20 3.05
CA GLY A 173 -25.53 -18.75 2.20
C GLY A 173 -26.90 -18.15 2.54
N ASN A 174 -27.86 -19.02 2.87
CA ASN A 174 -29.22 -18.61 3.26
C ASN A 174 -29.38 -18.37 4.76
N ASN A 175 -28.36 -18.67 5.57
CA ASN A 175 -28.41 -18.55 7.02
C ASN A 175 -27.89 -17.18 7.46
N THR A 176 -28.59 -16.56 8.41
CA THR A 176 -28.19 -15.29 9.04
C THR A 176 -28.10 -15.49 10.54
N SER A 177 -27.04 -15.00 11.17
CA SER A 177 -26.85 -15.08 12.61
C SER A 177 -27.76 -14.12 13.36
N ASN A 178 -27.80 -14.27 14.69
CA ASN A 178 -28.28 -13.22 15.57
C ASN A 178 -27.45 -11.94 15.39
N THR A 179 -28.07 -10.80 15.73
CA THR A 179 -27.42 -9.48 15.72
C THR A 179 -26.57 -9.33 16.97
N ILE A 180 -25.33 -8.86 16.80
CA ILE A 180 -24.47 -8.38 17.88
C ILE A 180 -24.26 -6.87 17.73
N ILE A 181 -24.00 -6.19 18.84
CA ILE A 181 -23.69 -4.76 18.84
C ILE A 181 -22.19 -4.56 19.01
N LEU A 182 -21.57 -3.80 18.11
CA LEU A 182 -20.15 -3.47 18.15
C LEU A 182 -19.93 -2.01 18.56
N ASN A 183 -18.93 -1.81 19.43
CA ASN A 183 -18.47 -0.50 19.90
C ASN A 183 -16.98 -0.24 19.59
N THR A 184 -16.34 -1.16 18.88
CA THR A 184 -14.93 -1.07 18.49
C THR A 184 -14.77 -1.43 17.03
N GLY A 185 -13.68 -0.94 16.46
CA GLY A 185 -13.29 -1.18 15.09
C GLY A 185 -14.04 -0.34 14.07
N ALA A 186 -13.47 -0.26 12.87
CA ALA A 186 -14.10 0.29 11.69
C ALA A 186 -14.42 -0.84 10.70
N PRO A 187 -15.64 -0.97 10.16
CA PRO A 187 -16.03 -2.12 9.34
C PRO A 187 -15.18 -2.24 8.06
N GLN A 188 -14.77 -3.47 7.73
CA GLN A 188 -14.00 -3.74 6.51
C GLN A 188 -14.91 -3.72 5.27
N GLY A 189 -14.89 -2.63 4.51
CA GLY A 189 -15.80 -2.42 3.37
C GLY A 189 -16.59 -1.11 3.43
N CYS A 190 -16.52 -0.42 4.58
CA CYS A 190 -16.90 0.99 4.70
C CYS A 190 -15.96 1.90 3.90
N VAL A 191 -16.50 3.03 3.48
CA VAL A 191 -15.76 4.06 2.73
C VAL A 191 -14.82 4.83 3.64
N LEU A 192 -15.23 5.12 4.89
CA LEU A 192 -14.44 5.90 5.85
C LEU A 192 -13.33 5.10 6.52
N SER A 193 -13.51 3.79 6.76
CA SER A 193 -12.55 2.97 7.52
C SER A 193 -11.09 3.13 7.09
N PRO A 194 -10.75 3.11 5.77
CA PRO A 194 -9.39 3.35 5.30
C PRO A 194 -8.78 4.68 5.73
N LEU A 195 -9.56 5.77 5.66
CA LEU A 195 -9.12 7.10 6.08
C LEU A 195 -8.95 7.13 7.60
N LEU A 196 -9.91 6.62 8.35
CA LEU A 196 -9.87 6.62 9.82
C LEU A 196 -8.66 5.84 10.36
N PHE A 197 -8.30 4.72 9.74
CA PHE A 197 -7.09 3.97 10.11
C PHE A 197 -5.81 4.75 9.79
N THR A 198 -5.78 5.46 8.66
CA THR A 198 -4.67 6.35 8.30
C THR A 198 -4.51 7.47 9.33
N LEU A 199 -5.62 8.06 9.78
CA LEU A 199 -5.60 9.12 10.79
C LEU A 199 -5.28 8.60 12.20
N LEU A 200 -5.66 7.36 12.54
CA LEU A 200 -5.24 6.73 13.79
C LEU A 200 -3.72 6.58 13.86
N THR A 201 -3.09 6.21 12.74
CA THR A 201 -1.66 5.86 12.66
C THR A 201 -0.75 7.02 12.28
N HIS A 202 -1.29 8.25 12.15
CA HIS A 202 -0.56 9.39 11.58
C HIS A 202 0.67 9.82 12.39
N ASP A 203 0.62 9.68 13.72
CA ASP A 203 1.66 10.02 14.69
C ASP A 203 2.60 8.85 15.00
N CYS A 204 2.42 7.71 14.32
CA CYS A 204 3.41 6.63 14.32
C CYS A 204 4.58 7.05 13.42
N THR A 205 5.63 7.59 14.02
CA THR A 205 6.82 8.12 13.35
C THR A 205 8.09 7.69 14.07
N THR A 206 9.24 7.71 13.38
CA THR A 206 10.54 7.46 14.03
C THR A 206 11.03 8.69 14.79
N THR A 207 11.76 8.45 15.88
CA THR A 207 12.49 9.45 16.67
C THR A 207 13.93 9.62 16.18
N HIS A 208 14.53 8.54 15.69
CA HIS A 208 15.91 8.49 15.23
C HIS A 208 16.00 8.68 13.72
N SER A 209 16.81 9.66 13.28
CA SER A 209 17.04 9.94 11.85
C SER A 209 17.74 8.81 11.08
N THR A 210 18.31 7.84 11.80
CA THR A 210 18.92 6.62 11.26
C THR A 210 17.90 5.54 10.90
N ASN A 211 16.63 5.77 11.26
CA ASN A 211 15.54 4.82 11.10
C ASN A 211 14.40 5.46 10.31
N HIS A 212 13.76 4.66 9.46
CA HIS A 212 12.70 5.12 8.57
C HIS A 212 11.50 4.19 8.68
N LEU A 213 10.34 4.77 8.99
CA LEU A 213 9.07 4.04 9.04
C LEU A 213 8.26 4.33 7.78
N VAL A 214 7.84 3.27 7.08
CA VAL A 214 6.99 3.33 5.90
C VAL A 214 5.70 2.58 6.17
N LYS A 215 4.57 3.22 5.87
CA LYS A 215 3.22 2.68 6.09
C LYS A 215 2.46 2.57 4.77
N PHE A 216 1.77 1.46 4.56
CA PHE A 216 0.78 1.29 3.52
C PHE A 216 -0.44 0.61 4.12
N ALA A 217 -1.37 1.42 4.64
CA ALA A 217 -2.47 0.96 5.48
C ALA A 217 -1.88 0.26 6.71
N ASP A 218 -2.27 -0.98 6.99
CA ASP A 218 -1.76 -1.81 8.07
C ASP A 218 -0.35 -2.36 7.82
N ASP A 219 0.08 -2.53 6.57
CA ASP A 219 1.45 -2.94 6.26
C ASP A 219 2.44 -1.85 6.68
N THR A 220 3.22 -2.10 7.74
CA THR A 220 4.20 -1.16 8.28
C THR A 220 5.61 -1.76 8.20
N THR A 221 6.59 -0.98 7.78
CA THR A 221 7.98 -1.41 7.66
C THR A 221 8.92 -0.41 8.30
N LEU A 222 9.73 -0.87 9.25
CA LEU A 222 10.80 -0.11 9.88
C LEU A 222 12.13 -0.51 9.25
N VAL A 223 12.86 0.47 8.71
CA VAL A 223 14.20 0.30 8.12
C VAL A 223 15.21 1.00 9.02
N GLY A 224 16.14 0.26 9.59
CA GLY A 224 17.17 0.81 10.48
C GLY A 224 18.58 0.65 9.96
N LEU A 225 19.37 1.72 10.10
CA LEU A 225 20.81 1.71 9.90
C LEU A 225 21.51 1.16 11.14
N ILE A 226 22.36 0.14 10.95
CA ILE A 226 23.30 -0.30 11.97
C ILE A 226 24.71 0.05 11.53
N THR A 227 25.46 0.77 12.37
CA THR A 227 26.85 1.15 12.10
C THR A 227 27.77 0.57 13.15
N LYS A 228 28.89 -0.06 12.72
CA LYS A 228 29.88 -0.64 13.62
C LYS A 228 29.30 -1.64 14.64
N GLY A 229 28.17 -2.28 14.30
CA GLY A 229 27.47 -3.22 15.17
C GLY A 229 26.55 -2.59 16.22
N ASP A 230 26.45 -1.27 16.30
CA ASP A 230 25.58 -0.57 17.26
C ASP A 230 24.11 -0.57 16.80
N GLU A 231 23.30 -1.40 17.44
CA GLU A 231 21.86 -1.56 17.18
C GLU A 231 20.96 -0.69 18.06
N THR A 232 21.53 0.17 18.92
CA THR A 232 20.80 0.88 19.99
C THR A 232 19.60 1.65 19.45
N ASN A 233 19.82 2.57 18.50
CA ASN A 233 18.74 3.36 17.89
C ASN A 233 17.65 2.49 17.28
N TYR A 234 18.01 1.39 16.61
CA TYR A 234 17.05 0.51 15.96
C TYR A 234 16.19 -0.24 16.98
N ARG A 235 16.80 -0.76 18.05
CA ARG A 235 16.08 -1.46 19.12
C ARG A 235 15.17 -0.53 19.90
N GLU A 236 15.65 0.68 20.22
CA GLU A 236 14.83 1.72 20.85
C GLU A 236 13.62 2.10 19.99
N GLU A 237 13.76 2.23 18.67
CA GLU A 237 12.61 2.45 17.78
C GLU A 237 11.60 1.30 17.83
N VAL A 238 12.06 0.05 17.87
CA VAL A 238 11.16 -1.11 17.97
C VAL A 238 10.40 -1.08 19.30
N ASP A 239 11.06 -0.73 20.39
CA ASP A 239 10.43 -0.62 21.71
C ASP A 239 9.41 0.53 21.75
N LEU A 240 9.76 1.70 21.21
CA LEU A 240 8.86 2.86 21.09
C LEU A 240 7.65 2.53 20.21
N LEU A 241 7.87 1.87 19.07
CA LEU A 241 6.80 1.43 18.18
C LEU A 241 5.90 0.40 18.88
N THR A 242 6.47 -0.56 19.60
CA THR A 242 5.69 -1.56 20.35
C THR A 242 4.85 -0.90 21.44
N LYS A 243 5.42 0.06 22.18
CA LYS A 243 4.68 0.85 23.16
C LYS A 243 3.56 1.66 22.50
N TRP A 244 3.85 2.36 21.40
CA TRP A 244 2.86 3.13 20.65
C TRP A 244 1.72 2.23 20.17
N CYS A 245 2.01 1.01 19.72
CA CYS A 245 0.97 0.05 19.34
C CYS A 245 0.05 -0.28 20.53
N ARG A 246 0.59 -0.55 21.72
CA ARG A 246 -0.20 -0.80 22.93
C ARG A 246 -1.07 0.41 23.31
N ASP A 247 -0.48 1.61 23.30
CA ASP A 247 -1.17 2.86 23.66
C ASP A 247 -2.35 3.17 22.69
N ASN A 248 -2.26 2.69 21.44
CA ASN A 248 -3.28 2.86 20.40
C ASN A 248 -4.15 1.62 20.16
N ASN A 249 -4.10 0.64 21.07
CA ASN A 249 -4.82 -0.63 20.97
C ASN A 249 -4.62 -1.34 19.61
N LEU A 250 -3.41 -1.28 19.06
CA LEU A 250 -3.01 -2.02 17.87
C LEU A 250 -2.24 -3.27 18.30
N LEU A 251 -2.79 -4.44 17.96
CA LEU A 251 -2.23 -5.72 18.38
C LEU A 251 -1.17 -6.18 17.38
N LEU A 252 0.11 -6.09 17.76
CA LEU A 252 1.21 -6.57 16.95
C LEU A 252 1.21 -8.10 16.91
N ASN A 253 1.31 -8.69 15.73
CA ASN A 253 1.42 -10.13 15.54
C ASN A 253 2.88 -10.54 15.40
N VAL A 254 3.55 -10.86 16.51
CA VAL A 254 5.00 -11.17 16.50
C VAL A 254 5.30 -12.39 15.61
N GLY A 255 4.42 -13.41 15.61
CA GLY A 255 4.61 -14.62 14.81
C GLY A 255 4.51 -14.41 13.29
N LYS A 256 3.78 -13.38 12.86
CA LYS A 256 3.68 -12.99 11.43
C LYS A 256 4.64 -11.87 11.05
N THR A 257 5.10 -11.09 12.03
CA THR A 257 6.15 -10.08 11.85
C THR A 257 7.45 -10.76 11.44
N LYS A 258 8.14 -10.23 10.42
CA LYS A 258 9.39 -10.80 9.89
C LYS A 258 10.51 -9.77 9.93
N GLU A 259 11.73 -10.23 10.21
CA GLU A 259 12.94 -9.43 10.09
C GLU A 259 13.79 -9.91 8.90
N ILE A 260 14.28 -8.97 8.09
CA ILE A 260 15.38 -9.20 7.14
C ILE A 260 16.59 -8.41 7.62
N VAL A 261 17.76 -9.06 7.67
CA VAL A 261 19.04 -8.40 7.93
C VAL A 261 19.85 -8.40 6.64
N VAL A 262 20.08 -7.22 6.06
CA VAL A 262 20.88 -7.04 4.86
C VAL A 262 22.29 -6.64 5.28
N ASN A 263 23.23 -7.59 5.23
CA ASN A 263 24.61 -7.38 5.62
C ASN A 263 25.58 -7.88 4.53
N PHE A 264 26.40 -6.98 3.98
CA PHE A 264 27.43 -7.31 2.99
C PHE A 264 28.86 -7.15 3.53
N GLN A 265 29.02 -6.96 4.85
CA GLN A 265 30.33 -6.88 5.49
C GLN A 265 31.02 -8.26 5.45
N ARG A 266 32.35 -8.26 5.35
CA ARG A 266 33.14 -9.50 5.33
C ARG A 266 33.32 -10.01 6.77
N GLY A 267 32.99 -11.28 7.00
CA GLY A 267 33.11 -11.96 8.30
C GLY A 267 31.75 -12.45 8.82
N HIS A 268 31.74 -13.55 9.58
CA HIS A 268 30.53 -14.04 10.24
C HIS A 268 30.17 -13.11 11.39
N THR A 269 29.13 -12.29 11.19
CA THR A 269 28.50 -11.55 12.27
C THR A 269 27.24 -12.32 12.67
N GLN A 270 27.28 -12.98 13.84
CA GLN A 270 26.05 -13.44 14.47
C GLN A 270 25.25 -12.21 14.87
N HIS A 271 24.10 -12.03 14.24
CA HIS A 271 23.18 -10.94 14.55
C HIS A 271 22.24 -11.38 15.66
N LEU A 272 22.27 -10.69 16.80
CA LEU A 272 21.38 -10.97 17.93
C LEU A 272 19.91 -10.95 17.48
N PRO A 273 19.07 -11.87 17.99
CA PRO A 273 17.65 -11.85 17.67
C PRO A 273 17.01 -10.55 18.17
N LEU A 274 15.97 -10.11 17.45
CA LEU A 274 15.09 -9.04 17.90
C LEU A 274 13.97 -9.68 18.74
N ILE A 275 13.78 -9.20 19.97
CA ILE A 275 12.75 -9.69 20.88
C ILE A 275 11.67 -8.61 21.00
N ILE A 276 10.41 -8.98 20.78
CA ILE A 276 9.24 -8.13 20.98
C ILE A 276 8.29 -8.88 21.90
N ASP A 277 7.88 -8.26 23.01
CA ASP A 277 6.98 -8.87 24.01
C ASP A 277 7.47 -10.25 24.50
N GLY A 278 8.78 -10.38 24.73
CA GLY A 278 9.41 -11.64 25.17
C GLY A 278 9.51 -12.73 24.09
N THR A 279 9.04 -12.47 22.87
CA THR A 279 9.07 -13.42 21.75
C THR A 279 10.08 -12.99 20.70
N ALA A 280 10.88 -13.94 20.19
CA ALA A 280 11.84 -13.66 19.11
C ALA A 280 11.11 -13.48 17.77
N VAL A 281 11.40 -12.38 17.09
CA VAL A 281 10.92 -12.14 15.71
C VAL A 281 11.62 -13.10 14.76
N GLU A 282 10.85 -13.71 13.87
CA GLU A 282 11.41 -14.62 12.87
C GLU A 282 12.27 -13.85 11.85
N ARG A 283 13.54 -14.23 11.76
CA ARG A 283 14.45 -13.77 10.71
C ARG A 283 14.29 -14.64 9.48
N VAL A 284 14.13 -14.00 8.32
CA VAL A 284 13.94 -14.67 7.04
C VAL A 284 14.92 -14.14 6.00
N SER A 285 15.31 -14.99 5.06
CA SER A 285 16.15 -14.60 3.92
C SER A 285 15.36 -13.90 2.82
N SER A 286 14.04 -14.07 2.78
CA SER A 286 13.15 -13.37 1.86
C SER A 286 11.73 -13.27 2.41
N THR A 287 11.09 -12.11 2.23
CA THR A 287 9.68 -11.90 2.55
C THR A 287 8.99 -11.09 1.47
N LYS A 288 7.66 -11.20 1.41
CA LYS A 288 6.84 -10.46 0.45
C LYS A 288 6.34 -9.18 1.10
N PHE A 289 6.75 -8.03 0.56
CA PHE A 289 6.30 -6.71 0.96
C PHE A 289 5.52 -6.05 -0.19
N LEU A 290 4.26 -5.71 0.05
CA LEU A 290 3.38 -5.02 -0.92
C LEU A 290 3.35 -5.64 -2.34
N GLY A 291 3.45 -6.97 -2.41
CA GLY A 291 3.41 -7.71 -3.68
C GLY A 291 4.77 -8.10 -4.25
N VAL A 292 5.87 -7.59 -3.69
CA VAL A 292 7.24 -7.79 -4.17
C VAL A 292 8.05 -8.59 -3.15
N HIS A 293 8.85 -9.56 -3.59
CA HIS A 293 9.78 -10.25 -2.70
C HIS A 293 11.04 -9.42 -2.49
N ILE A 294 11.35 -9.12 -1.23
CA ILE A 294 12.60 -8.51 -0.77
C ILE A 294 13.44 -9.62 -0.15
N SER A 295 14.73 -9.68 -0.50
CA SER A 295 15.66 -10.71 -0.05
C SER A 295 16.82 -10.08 0.72
N GLU A 296 17.43 -10.81 1.64
CA GLU A 296 18.59 -10.37 2.44
C GLU A 296 19.82 -10.03 1.59
N ASP A 297 19.95 -10.67 0.42
CA ASP A 297 21.00 -10.40 -0.57
C ASP A 297 20.62 -9.29 -1.58
N LEU A 298 19.41 -8.73 -1.43
CA LEU A 298 18.77 -7.79 -2.36
C LEU A 298 18.70 -8.30 -3.82
N SER A 299 18.71 -9.63 -4.01
CA SER A 299 18.50 -10.23 -5.32
C SER A 299 17.01 -10.29 -5.66
N TRP A 300 16.71 -10.11 -6.95
CA TRP A 300 15.34 -10.16 -7.47
C TRP A 300 14.95 -11.55 -7.99
N THR A 301 15.73 -12.58 -7.67
CA THR A 301 15.52 -13.95 -8.17
C THR A 301 14.24 -14.57 -7.62
N ALA A 302 13.98 -14.48 -6.32
CA ALA A 302 12.72 -14.95 -5.73
C ALA A 302 11.51 -14.25 -6.36
N HIS A 303 11.57 -12.92 -6.50
CA HIS A 303 10.50 -12.12 -7.10
C HIS A 303 10.24 -12.51 -8.56
N THR A 304 11.28 -12.49 -9.40
CA THR A 304 11.16 -12.81 -10.83
C THR A 304 10.75 -14.26 -11.08
N THR A 305 11.16 -15.21 -10.23
CA THR A 305 10.70 -16.60 -10.31
C THR A 305 9.20 -16.73 -10.02
N SER A 306 8.70 -16.03 -8.98
CA SER A 306 7.27 -15.95 -8.68
C SER A 306 6.47 -15.31 -9.84
N LEU A 307 6.97 -14.22 -10.40
CA LEU A 307 6.36 -13.58 -11.58
C LEU A 307 6.34 -14.53 -12.78
N ALA A 308 7.44 -15.26 -13.02
CA ALA A 308 7.53 -16.22 -14.11
C ALA A 308 6.46 -17.32 -13.98
N LYS A 309 6.32 -17.90 -12.78
CA LYS A 309 5.29 -18.92 -12.49
C LYS A 309 3.87 -18.39 -12.77
N LYS A 310 3.55 -17.18 -12.29
CA LYS A 310 2.24 -16.55 -12.55
C LYS A 310 2.03 -16.28 -14.04
N GLY A 311 3.03 -15.75 -14.74
CA GLY A 311 2.95 -15.48 -16.17
C GLY A 311 2.72 -16.75 -16.99
N GLN A 312 3.39 -17.85 -16.66
CA GLN A 312 3.19 -19.15 -17.30
C GLN A 312 1.76 -19.71 -17.09
N GLN A 313 1.22 -19.58 -15.87
CA GLN A 313 -0.17 -19.94 -15.60
C GLN A 313 -1.16 -19.13 -16.45
N ARG A 314 -0.90 -17.84 -16.67
CA ARG A 314 -1.76 -16.98 -17.50
C ARG A 314 -1.61 -17.24 -19.00
N LEU A 315 -0.45 -17.69 -19.46
CA LEU A 315 -0.26 -18.13 -20.85
C LEU A 315 -1.16 -19.30 -21.24
N TYR A 316 -1.49 -20.20 -20.30
CA TYR A 316 -2.45 -21.27 -20.55
C TYR A 316 -3.81 -20.72 -21.02
N PHE A 317 -4.34 -19.71 -20.32
CA PHE A 317 -5.60 -19.08 -20.70
C PHE A 317 -5.50 -18.32 -22.02
N LEU A 318 -4.37 -17.68 -22.30
CA LEU A 318 -4.13 -17.04 -23.59
C LEU A 318 -4.14 -18.07 -24.75
N ARG A 319 -3.54 -19.26 -24.55
CA ARG A 319 -3.62 -20.36 -25.53
C ARG A 319 -5.06 -20.84 -25.72
N LYS A 320 -5.84 -20.93 -24.64
CA LYS A 320 -7.26 -21.31 -24.70
C LYS A 320 -8.07 -20.30 -25.51
N LEU A 321 -7.86 -19.00 -25.28
CA LEU A 321 -8.50 -17.94 -26.07
C LEU A 321 -8.18 -18.03 -27.56
N LYS A 322 -6.91 -18.29 -27.92
CA LYS A 322 -6.51 -18.51 -29.31
C LYS A 322 -7.26 -19.70 -29.93
N ARG A 323 -7.33 -20.83 -29.21
CA ARG A 323 -8.04 -22.03 -29.69
C ARG A 323 -9.54 -21.79 -29.88
N SER A 324 -10.13 -20.90 -29.08
CA SER A 324 -11.52 -20.48 -29.22
C SER A 324 -11.75 -19.45 -30.34
N GLY A 325 -10.75 -19.16 -31.18
CA GLY A 325 -10.89 -18.24 -32.31
C GLY A 325 -10.90 -16.75 -31.93
N ALA A 326 -10.43 -16.38 -30.74
CA ALA A 326 -10.38 -14.97 -30.32
C ALA A 326 -9.47 -14.14 -31.25
N SER A 327 -9.88 -12.92 -31.58
CA SER A 327 -9.11 -12.03 -32.44
C SER A 327 -7.80 -11.58 -31.78
N PRO A 328 -6.77 -11.19 -32.56
CA PRO A 328 -5.52 -10.64 -32.01
C PRO A 328 -5.73 -9.43 -31.09
N ALA A 329 -6.74 -8.60 -31.35
CA ALA A 329 -7.08 -7.45 -30.52
C ALA A 329 -7.57 -7.87 -29.12
N ILE A 330 -8.47 -8.85 -29.04
CA ILE A 330 -8.96 -9.40 -27.77
C ILE A 330 -7.81 -10.05 -27.01
N MET A 331 -7.00 -10.87 -27.69
CA MET A 331 -5.86 -11.53 -27.06
C MET A 331 -4.79 -10.55 -26.57
N THR A 332 -4.54 -9.47 -27.31
CA THR A 332 -3.63 -8.38 -26.88
C THR A 332 -4.17 -7.69 -25.63
N THR A 333 -5.47 -7.42 -25.59
CA THR A 333 -6.14 -6.84 -24.42
C THR A 333 -6.02 -7.77 -23.21
N PHE A 334 -6.27 -9.06 -23.40
CA PHE A 334 -6.07 -10.07 -22.37
C PHE A 334 -4.63 -10.12 -21.88
N TYR A 335 -3.65 -10.13 -22.79
CA TYR A 335 -2.22 -10.11 -22.44
C TYR A 335 -1.87 -8.88 -21.60
N ARG A 336 -2.27 -7.69 -22.05
CA ARG A 336 -2.01 -6.43 -21.32
C ARG A 336 -2.63 -6.45 -19.92
N GLY A 337 -3.88 -6.90 -19.82
CA GLY A 337 -4.63 -6.93 -18.55
C GLY A 337 -4.18 -8.00 -17.56
N THR A 338 -3.68 -9.15 -18.01
CA THR A 338 -3.47 -10.33 -17.14
C THR A 338 -2.04 -10.84 -17.08
N ILE A 339 -1.21 -10.58 -18.09
CA ILE A 339 0.19 -11.04 -18.15
C ILE A 339 1.12 -9.84 -17.98
N GLU A 340 1.02 -8.83 -18.87
CA GLU A 340 1.87 -7.64 -18.81
C GLU A 340 1.68 -6.88 -17.50
N SER A 341 0.46 -6.77 -17.00
CA SER A 341 0.15 -6.13 -15.71
C SER A 341 0.88 -6.76 -14.53
N ILE A 342 1.00 -8.10 -14.52
CA ILE A 342 1.74 -8.84 -13.49
C ILE A 342 3.24 -8.66 -13.69
N LEU A 343 3.73 -8.82 -14.93
CA LEU A 343 5.16 -8.71 -15.24
C LEU A 343 5.70 -7.29 -15.05
N SER A 344 4.87 -6.25 -15.20
CA SER A 344 5.25 -4.85 -15.03
C SER A 344 4.90 -4.30 -13.64
N SER A 345 4.34 -5.12 -12.75
CA SER A 345 4.01 -4.71 -11.39
C SER A 345 5.28 -4.33 -10.61
N CYS A 346 5.30 -3.09 -10.10
CA CYS A 346 6.43 -2.48 -9.40
C CYS A 346 7.77 -2.57 -10.17
N ILE A 347 7.74 -2.63 -11.51
CA ILE A 347 8.94 -2.86 -12.33
C ILE A 347 10.00 -1.75 -12.17
N THR A 348 9.62 -0.55 -11.75
CA THR A 348 10.59 0.54 -11.53
C THR A 348 11.47 0.31 -10.30
N VAL A 349 11.00 -0.50 -9.33
CA VAL A 349 11.75 -0.91 -8.14
C VAL A 349 12.85 -1.91 -8.50
N TRP A 350 12.47 -3.02 -9.15
CA TRP A 350 13.35 -4.17 -9.34
C TRP A 350 13.99 -4.23 -10.72
N GLY A 351 13.38 -3.63 -11.74
CA GLY A 351 13.78 -3.76 -13.14
C GLY A 351 15.18 -3.21 -13.45
N GLY A 352 15.59 -2.13 -12.77
CA GLY A 352 16.93 -1.55 -12.93
C GLY A 352 18.04 -2.41 -12.33
N SER A 353 17.70 -3.23 -11.34
CA SER A 353 18.64 -4.08 -10.59
C SER A 353 18.57 -5.56 -11.01
N CYS A 354 17.74 -5.91 -11.98
CA CYS A 354 17.64 -7.27 -12.52
C CYS A 354 18.93 -7.71 -13.23
N THR A 355 19.43 -8.88 -12.85
CA THR A 355 20.54 -9.56 -13.53
C THR A 355 20.11 -10.08 -14.91
N HIS A 356 21.08 -10.50 -15.72
CA HIS A 356 20.80 -11.14 -17.00
C HIS A 356 19.95 -12.41 -16.84
N SER A 357 20.22 -13.23 -15.82
CA SER A 357 19.44 -14.44 -15.54
C SER A 357 17.99 -14.13 -15.16
N ASN A 358 17.75 -13.10 -14.35
CA ASN A 358 16.38 -12.66 -14.01
C ASN A 358 15.59 -12.26 -15.27
N ARG A 359 16.22 -11.53 -16.19
CA ARG A 359 15.60 -11.13 -17.46
C ARG A 359 15.33 -12.34 -18.35
N LYS A 360 16.28 -13.27 -18.44
CA LYS A 360 16.16 -14.52 -19.21
C LYS A 360 15.05 -15.42 -18.68
N ALA A 361 14.73 -15.36 -17.39
CA ALA A 361 13.59 -16.10 -16.82
C ALA A 361 12.22 -15.55 -17.25
N LEU A 362 12.11 -14.23 -17.46
CA LEU A 362 10.83 -13.58 -17.79
C LEU A 362 10.60 -13.40 -19.29
N GLN A 363 11.65 -13.17 -20.08
CA GLN A 363 11.57 -12.89 -21.51
C GLN A 363 10.85 -14.00 -22.33
N PRO A 364 11.00 -15.31 -22.03
CA PRO A 364 10.27 -16.37 -22.72
C PRO A 364 8.74 -16.24 -22.64
N ILE A 365 8.22 -15.63 -21.57
CA ILE A 365 6.78 -15.44 -21.39
C ILE A 365 6.26 -14.44 -22.41
N VAL A 366 6.93 -13.29 -22.54
CA VAL A 366 6.60 -12.26 -23.53
C VAL A 366 6.76 -12.82 -24.95
N ASN A 367 7.85 -13.56 -25.21
CA ASN A 367 8.10 -14.16 -26.53
C ASN A 367 7.05 -15.22 -26.91
N THR A 368 6.55 -15.97 -25.93
CA THR A 368 5.49 -16.95 -26.15
C THR A 368 4.16 -16.27 -26.39
N ALA A 369 3.81 -15.25 -25.60
CA ALA A 369 2.61 -14.45 -25.84
C ALA A 369 2.63 -13.83 -27.24
N ARG A 370 3.76 -13.25 -27.66
CA ARG A 370 3.94 -12.66 -28.99
C ARG A 370 3.64 -13.66 -30.10
N ARG A 371 4.20 -14.87 -30.00
CA ARG A 371 3.96 -15.96 -30.99
C ARG A 371 2.52 -16.46 -30.99
N ILE A 372 1.87 -16.51 -29.83
CA ILE A 372 0.46 -16.92 -29.74
C ILE A 372 -0.41 -15.86 -30.44
N ILE A 373 -0.22 -14.58 -30.11
CA ILE A 373 -1.08 -13.49 -30.57
C ILE A 373 -0.82 -13.14 -32.05
N GLY A 374 0.43 -13.22 -32.51
CA GLY A 374 0.83 -12.83 -33.86
C GLY A 374 1.04 -11.33 -34.06
N THR A 375 1.17 -10.55 -32.98
CA THR A 375 1.39 -9.09 -33.03
C THR A 375 2.65 -8.70 -32.24
N PRO A 376 3.31 -7.59 -32.57
CA PRO A 376 4.42 -7.05 -31.78
C PRO A 376 3.97 -6.71 -30.34
N LEU A 377 4.80 -7.11 -29.37
CA LEU A 377 4.63 -6.80 -27.94
C LEU A 377 5.91 -6.14 -27.42
N LEU A 378 5.75 -5.15 -26.54
CA LEU A 378 6.85 -4.46 -25.88
C LEU A 378 7.75 -5.47 -25.13
N SER A 379 9.07 -5.24 -25.19
CA SER A 379 10.00 -6.01 -24.36
C SER A 379 9.87 -5.60 -22.89
N LEU A 380 10.38 -6.44 -21.98
CA LEU A 380 10.43 -6.07 -20.56
C LEU A 380 11.30 -4.83 -20.29
N GLN A 381 12.33 -4.63 -21.11
CA GLN A 381 13.17 -3.45 -21.02
C GLN A 381 12.42 -2.19 -21.44
N ASP A 382 11.65 -2.24 -22.53
CA ASP A 382 10.84 -1.11 -22.99
C ASP A 382 9.73 -0.78 -21.99
N LEU A 383 9.12 -1.81 -21.40
CA LEU A 383 8.14 -1.64 -20.31
C LEU A 383 8.79 -0.97 -19.10
N TYR A 384 9.98 -1.40 -18.68
CA TYR A 384 10.72 -0.77 -17.59
C TYR A 384 10.99 0.70 -17.87
N ILE A 385 11.56 1.03 -19.03
CA ILE A 385 11.87 2.41 -19.45
C ILE A 385 10.59 3.25 -19.46
N THR A 386 9.53 2.76 -20.10
CA THR A 386 8.25 3.48 -20.19
C THR A 386 7.65 3.77 -18.81
N ARG A 387 7.67 2.78 -17.90
CA ARG A 387 7.14 2.92 -16.54
C ARG A 387 8.00 3.87 -15.70
N LEU A 388 9.33 3.75 -15.81
CA LEU A 388 10.29 4.62 -15.13
C LEU A 388 10.07 6.08 -15.56
N THR A 389 10.01 6.36 -16.86
CA THR A 389 9.78 7.71 -17.40
C THR A 389 8.47 8.29 -16.90
N ARG A 390 7.36 7.54 -17.03
CA ARG A 390 6.03 8.01 -16.57
C ARG A 390 6.02 8.32 -15.08
N LYS A 391 6.57 7.41 -14.27
CA LYS A 391 6.62 7.58 -12.81
C LYS A 391 7.46 8.78 -12.43
N THR A 392 8.63 8.93 -13.05
CA THR A 392 9.54 10.04 -12.76
C THR A 392 8.93 11.41 -13.12
N LEU A 393 8.26 11.51 -14.28
CA LEU A 393 7.53 12.72 -14.67
C LEU A 393 6.35 13.03 -13.71
N THR A 394 5.70 11.99 -13.17
CA THR A 394 4.63 12.16 -12.18
C THR A 394 5.19 12.69 -10.86
N ILE A 395 6.34 12.18 -10.41
CA ILE A 395 7.00 12.63 -9.18
C ILE A 395 7.43 14.09 -9.30
N ILE A 396 8.03 14.51 -10.42
CA ILE A 396 8.41 15.92 -10.60
C ILE A 396 7.19 16.83 -10.44
N LYS A 397 6.07 16.52 -11.10
CA LYS A 397 4.87 17.35 -11.05
C LYS A 397 4.23 17.45 -9.66
N ASP A 398 4.52 16.51 -8.78
CA ASP A 398 3.86 16.38 -7.47
C ASP A 398 4.78 16.71 -6.28
N ALA A 399 6.08 16.48 -6.42
CA ALA A 399 7.07 16.55 -5.35
C ALA A 399 8.45 16.97 -5.88
N HIS A 400 8.55 18.21 -6.37
CA HIS A 400 9.79 18.79 -6.92
C HIS A 400 10.99 18.71 -5.97
N HIS A 401 10.78 18.62 -4.65
CA HIS A 401 11.85 18.56 -3.66
C HIS A 401 12.63 17.23 -3.62
N LEU A 402 12.07 16.14 -4.16
CA LEU A 402 12.74 14.83 -4.17
C LEU A 402 13.94 14.79 -5.11
N PHE A 403 13.98 15.66 -6.12
CA PHE A 403 15.09 15.76 -7.07
C PHE A 403 15.56 17.21 -7.17
N SER A 404 16.80 17.48 -6.73
CA SER A 404 17.35 18.84 -6.79
C SER A 404 17.89 19.18 -8.19
N LEU A 405 17.46 20.30 -8.76
CA LEU A 405 18.08 20.86 -9.97
C LEU A 405 19.46 21.46 -9.68
N LEU A 406 20.33 21.46 -10.69
CA LEU A 406 21.55 22.26 -10.68
C LEU A 406 21.21 23.75 -10.85
N PRO A 407 22.09 24.70 -10.46
CA PRO A 407 21.84 26.14 -10.59
C PRO A 407 21.47 26.59 -12.01
N SER A 408 21.90 25.86 -13.04
CA SER A 408 21.53 26.15 -14.44
C SER A 408 20.07 25.84 -14.79
N GLY A 409 19.32 25.16 -13.92
CA GLY A 409 17.93 24.74 -14.15
C GLY A 409 17.74 23.64 -15.20
N ARG A 410 18.81 23.21 -15.89
CA ARG A 410 18.73 22.29 -17.04
C ARG A 410 18.87 20.81 -16.71
N ARG A 411 19.51 20.48 -15.59
CA ARG A 411 19.82 19.09 -15.20
C ARG A 411 19.58 18.90 -13.71
N TYR A 412 19.17 17.70 -13.35
CA TYR A 412 19.06 17.26 -11.97
C TYR A 412 20.43 16.80 -11.44
N ARG A 413 20.70 17.12 -10.18
CA ARG A 413 21.94 16.74 -9.49
C ARG A 413 22.04 15.22 -9.39
N SER A 414 23.07 14.65 -9.99
CA SER A 414 23.39 13.23 -9.85
C SER A 414 23.71 12.88 -8.39
N LEU A 415 23.14 11.78 -7.91
CA LEU A 415 23.47 11.22 -6.60
C LEU A 415 24.77 10.41 -6.68
N ARG A 416 25.61 10.56 -5.66
CA ARG A 416 26.83 9.75 -5.50
C ARG A 416 26.44 8.36 -5.01
N SER A 417 27.08 7.33 -5.56
CA SER A 417 26.94 5.95 -5.11
C SER A 417 28.28 5.23 -5.24
N ARG A 418 28.66 4.47 -4.22
CA ARG A 418 29.85 3.60 -4.22
C ARG A 418 29.51 2.22 -4.76
N THR A 419 28.27 1.78 -4.57
CA THR A 419 27.79 0.46 -4.97
C THR A 419 26.93 0.48 -6.23
N THR A 420 27.01 -0.60 -7.01
CA THR A 420 26.14 -0.81 -8.18
C THR A 420 24.67 -0.97 -7.78
N ARG A 421 24.40 -1.54 -6.60
CA ARG A 421 23.04 -1.70 -6.04
C ARG A 421 22.34 -0.35 -5.86
N LEU A 422 22.97 0.59 -5.15
CA LEU A 422 22.41 1.94 -4.97
C LEU A 422 22.28 2.66 -6.32
N ARG A 423 23.28 2.54 -7.18
CA ARG A 423 23.28 3.12 -8.53
C ARG A 423 22.15 2.64 -9.44
N ASN A 424 21.69 1.40 -9.23
CA ASN A 424 20.60 0.77 -9.98
C ASN A 424 19.23 0.91 -9.29
N SER A 425 19.17 1.60 -8.14
CA SER A 425 17.93 1.94 -7.45
C SER A 425 17.02 2.84 -8.29
N PHE A 426 15.72 2.82 -7.99
CA PHE A 426 14.74 3.71 -8.61
C PHE A 426 15.19 5.17 -8.62
N THR A 427 15.58 5.73 -7.45
CA THR A 427 15.95 7.14 -7.31
C THR A 427 17.09 7.54 -8.24
N HIS A 428 18.14 6.71 -8.34
CA HIS A 428 19.27 6.98 -9.21
C HIS A 428 18.92 6.85 -10.70
N GLN A 429 18.13 5.83 -11.05
CA GLN A 429 17.71 5.61 -12.43
C GLN A 429 16.72 6.68 -12.90
N ALA A 430 15.85 7.17 -12.01
CA ALA A 430 14.95 8.29 -12.25
C ALA A 430 15.72 9.58 -12.60
N ILE A 431 16.70 9.98 -11.79
CA ILE A 431 17.54 11.17 -12.06
C ILE A 431 18.30 11.03 -13.38
N ARG A 432 18.84 9.85 -13.67
CA ARG A 432 19.52 9.58 -14.95
C ARG A 432 18.57 9.71 -16.13
N MET A 433 17.39 9.11 -16.03
CA MET A 433 16.35 9.22 -17.04
C MET A 433 16.00 10.69 -17.29
N LEU A 434 15.78 11.49 -16.25
CA LEU A 434 15.49 12.91 -16.38
C LEU A 434 16.59 13.69 -17.10
N ASN A 435 17.85 13.40 -16.78
CA ASN A 435 18.99 14.03 -17.43
C ASN A 435 19.18 13.61 -18.89
N THR A 436 18.50 12.55 -19.35
CA THR A 436 18.47 12.12 -20.76
C THR A 436 17.24 12.61 -21.53
N LEU A 437 16.20 13.12 -20.86
CA LEU A 437 15.03 13.66 -21.52
C LEU A 437 15.34 15.04 -22.12
N SER A 438 14.86 15.30 -23.34
CA SER A 438 14.97 16.64 -23.95
C SER A 438 14.23 17.69 -23.12
N PRO A 439 14.71 18.96 -23.06
CA PRO A 439 14.11 20.03 -22.26
C PRO A 439 12.63 20.26 -22.51
N LEU A 440 12.16 20.01 -23.75
CA LEU A 440 10.75 20.14 -24.17
C LEU A 440 9.78 19.18 -23.43
N HIS A 441 10.29 18.11 -22.81
CA HIS A 441 9.48 17.13 -22.09
C HIS A 441 9.49 17.31 -20.57
N LEU A 442 10.27 18.29 -20.06
CA LEU A 442 10.27 18.66 -18.66
C LEU A 442 9.15 19.69 -18.43
N PRO A 443 8.35 19.57 -17.35
CA PRO A 443 7.42 20.62 -17.00
C PRO A 443 8.19 21.93 -16.80
N THR A 444 7.78 22.98 -17.51
CA THR A 444 8.32 24.34 -17.35
C THR A 444 8.09 24.77 -15.90
N THR A 445 9.14 24.74 -15.09
CA THR A 445 9.12 25.33 -13.76
C THR A 445 9.16 26.84 -13.92
N HIS A 446 8.03 27.51 -13.72
CA HIS A 446 8.05 28.92 -13.33
C HIS A 446 8.71 28.97 -11.95
N ILE A 447 9.97 29.39 -11.90
CA ILE A 447 10.62 29.84 -10.68
C ILE A 447 10.10 31.27 -10.49
N PRO A 448 9.29 31.60 -9.46
CA PRO A 448 9.03 33.00 -9.15
C PRO A 448 10.35 33.63 -8.67
N PRO A 449 10.53 34.95 -8.92
CA PRO A 449 11.80 35.66 -8.71
C PRO A 449 12.32 35.59 -7.28
#